data_AF-A0A6P0I3I8-F1
#
_entry.id   AF-A0A6P0I3I8-F1
#
_cell.length_a   1.000
_cell.length_b   1.000
_cell.length_c   1.000
_cell.angle_alpha   90.00
_cell.angle_beta   90.00
_cell.angle_gamma   90.00
#
_symmetry.space_group_name_H-M   'P 1'
#
loop_
_entity.id
_entity.type
_entity.pdbx_description
1 polymer ?
#
loop_
_entity_poly.entity_id
_entity_poly.type
_entity_poly.pdbx_seq_one_letter_code
_entity_poly.pdbx_strand_id
1 'polypeptide(L)'
;MVLFNSNNARKKKEALKSIFNAHFGEKIYNEKQEKIVNLIQEFLPNEKEGEAFDRATGQLLYTIHILTHSDSPKDKNTIESIKEILLKSLSE
;
A
#
# COMPACT_ATOMS: atom_id res chain seq x y z
N MET A 1 -14.85 -6.59 -26.92
CA MET A 1 -13.55 -6.93 -26.32
C MET A 1 -13.01 -5.64 -25.68
N VAL A 2 -13.22 -5.45 -24.37
CA VAL A 2 -12.94 -4.19 -23.67
C VAL A 2 -11.59 -4.30 -22.98
N LEU A 3 -10.57 -3.63 -23.51
CA LEU A 3 -9.17 -3.64 -22.99
C LEU A 3 -8.90 -2.52 -21.96
N PHE A 4 -9.93 -1.99 -21.29
CA PHE A 4 -9.80 -0.76 -20.49
C PHE A 4 -9.40 -0.94 -19.02
N ASN A 5 -9.46 -2.16 -18.45
CA ASN A 5 -9.32 -2.34 -16.99
C ASN A 5 -7.86 -2.37 -16.47
N SER A 6 -6.89 -2.97 -17.19
CA SER A 6 -5.51 -3.07 -16.70
C SER A 6 -4.76 -1.73 -16.59
N ASN A 7 -5.26 -0.69 -17.26
CA ASN A 7 -4.67 0.65 -17.24
C ASN A 7 -4.93 1.41 -15.93
N ASN A 8 -6.01 1.08 -15.21
CA ASN A 8 -6.43 1.87 -14.05
C ASN A 8 -5.65 1.47 -12.78
N ALA A 9 -5.54 0.17 -12.49
CA ALA A 9 -4.67 -0.33 -11.40
C ALA A 9 -3.20 0.07 -11.61
N ARG A 10 -2.70 -0.01 -12.84
CA ARG A 10 -1.32 0.41 -13.17
C ARG A 10 -1.11 1.90 -12.87
N LYS A 11 -1.99 2.77 -13.34
CA LYS A 11 -1.91 4.22 -13.06
C LYS A 11 -2.00 4.52 -11.56
N LYS A 12 -2.88 3.82 -10.83
CA LYS A 12 -3.00 3.96 -9.37
C LYS A 12 -1.74 3.50 -8.64
N LYS A 13 -1.13 2.38 -9.04
CA LYS A 13 0.14 1.91 -8.47
C LYS A 13 1.25 2.94 -8.65
N GLU A 14 1.37 3.53 -9.83
CA GLU A 14 2.37 4.57 -10.10
C GLU A 14 2.08 5.88 -9.34
N ALA A 15 0.81 6.25 -9.16
CA ALA A 15 0.43 7.38 -8.32
C ALA A 15 0.80 7.14 -6.84
N LEU A 16 0.52 5.95 -6.29
CA LEU A 16 0.89 5.60 -4.92
C LEU A 16 2.40 5.58 -4.70
N LYS A 17 3.18 5.07 -5.66
CA LYS A 17 4.65 5.17 -5.62
C LYS A 17 5.12 6.62 -5.60
N SER A 18 4.51 7.48 -6.41
CA SER A 18 4.86 8.90 -6.48
C SER A 18 4.54 9.63 -5.18
N ILE A 19 3.36 9.40 -4.60
CA ILE A 19 2.97 9.94 -3.29
C ILE A 19 3.92 9.45 -2.19
N PHE A 20 4.29 8.16 -2.24
CA PHE A 20 5.24 7.61 -1.29
C PHE A 20 6.61 8.30 -1.40
N ASN A 21 7.17 8.40 -2.60
CA ASN A 21 8.47 9.04 -2.81
C ASN A 21 8.45 10.50 -2.32
N ALA A 22 7.36 11.23 -2.56
CA ALA A 22 7.18 12.59 -2.08
C ALA A 22 7.10 12.69 -0.54
N HIS A 23 6.54 11.69 0.14
CA HIS A 23 6.32 11.72 1.58
C HIS A 23 7.55 11.27 2.40
N PHE A 24 8.26 10.24 1.93
CA PHE A 24 9.38 9.63 2.67
C PHE A 24 10.76 9.98 2.11
N GLY A 25 10.81 10.57 0.91
CA GLY A 25 12.04 10.89 0.20
C GLY A 25 12.68 9.68 -0.48
N GLU A 26 13.54 9.99 -1.44
CA GLU A 26 14.15 9.02 -2.35
C GLU A 26 15.04 8.00 -1.63
N LYS A 27 15.69 8.41 -0.54
CA LYS A 27 16.56 7.54 0.27
C LYS A 27 15.80 6.36 0.88
N ILE A 28 14.71 6.63 1.59
CA ILE A 28 13.89 5.59 2.23
C ILE A 28 13.21 4.73 1.16
N TYR A 29 12.76 5.35 0.06
CA TYR A 29 12.18 4.62 -1.06
C TYR A 29 13.15 3.59 -1.63
N ASN A 30 14.39 3.98 -1.89
CA ASN A 30 15.41 3.09 -2.44
C ASN A 30 15.82 1.99 -1.45
N GLU A 31 15.96 2.31 -0.16
CA GLU A 31 16.35 1.33 0.87
C GLU A 31 15.27 0.27 1.16
N LYS A 32 14.00 0.61 0.98
CA LYS A 32 12.85 -0.24 1.35
C LYS A 32 11.94 -0.58 0.16
N GLN A 33 12.43 -0.37 -1.07
CA GLN A 33 11.62 -0.40 -2.30
C GLN A 33 10.75 -1.66 -2.42
N GLU A 34 11.35 -2.83 -2.20
CA GLU A 34 10.65 -4.10 -2.29
C GLU A 34 9.50 -4.21 -1.28
N LYS A 35 9.75 -3.83 -0.03
CA LYS A 35 8.74 -3.84 1.04
C LYS A 35 7.60 -2.87 0.75
N ILE A 36 7.93 -1.68 0.24
CA ILE A 36 6.95 -0.66 -0.16
C ILE A 36 6.10 -1.15 -1.32
N VAL A 37 6.71 -1.76 -2.34
CA VAL A 37 5.99 -2.30 -3.51
C VAL A 37 5.05 -3.43 -3.10
N ASN A 38 5.48 -4.32 -2.21
CA ASN A 38 4.64 -5.39 -1.69
C ASN A 38 3.45 -4.83 -0.89
N LEU A 39 3.68 -3.83 -0.03
CA LEU A 39 2.60 -3.17 0.72
C LEU A 39 1.60 -2.44 -0.21
N ILE A 40 2.08 -1.76 -1.26
CA ILE A 40 1.21 -1.15 -2.27
C ILE A 40 0.39 -2.22 -3.00
N GLN A 41 0.97 -3.39 -3.30
CA GLN A 41 0.27 -4.51 -3.93
C GLN A 41 -0.76 -5.16 -3.02
N GLU A 42 -0.44 -5.34 -1.73
CA GLU A 42 -1.39 -5.85 -0.73
C GLU A 42 -2.53 -4.84 -0.45
N PHE A 43 -2.25 -3.55 -0.64
CA PHE A 43 -3.24 -2.48 -0.49
C PHE A 43 -4.21 -2.41 -1.66
N LEU A 44 -3.74 -2.65 -2.89
CA LEU A 44 -4.59 -2.74 -4.08
C LEU A 44 -5.31 -4.09 -4.06
N PRO A 45 -6.66 -4.16 -4.06
CA PRO A 45 -7.36 -5.43 -4.11
C PRO A 45 -7.02 -6.12 -5.44
N ASN A 46 -7.02 -7.44 -5.44
CA ASN A 46 -7.14 -8.19 -6.69
C ASN A 46 -8.46 -7.76 -7.33
N GLU A 47 -8.39 -7.07 -8.47
CA GLU A 47 -9.54 -6.53 -9.20
C GLU A 47 -10.59 -7.63 -9.46
N LYS A 48 -11.53 -7.82 -8.53
CA LYS A 48 -12.84 -8.36 -8.82
C LYS A 48 -13.72 -7.16 -9.13
N GLU A 49 -14.33 -7.17 -10.32
CA GLU A 49 -15.21 -6.11 -10.79
C GLU A 49 -16.25 -5.76 -9.72
N GLY A 50 -16.35 -4.47 -9.37
CA GLY A 50 -17.44 -3.93 -8.57
C GLY A 50 -17.14 -3.62 -7.09
N GLU A 51 -15.97 -3.96 -6.56
CA GLU A 51 -15.60 -3.51 -5.20
C GLU A 51 -15.24 -2.03 -5.21
N ALA A 52 -16.11 -1.20 -4.60
CA ALA A 52 -15.81 0.18 -4.30
C ALA A 52 -14.62 0.23 -3.34
N PHE A 53 -13.53 0.81 -3.81
CA PHE A 53 -12.29 0.89 -3.07
C PHE A 53 -12.32 2.11 -2.15
N ASP A 54 -12.73 1.91 -0.90
CA ASP A 54 -12.84 2.97 0.13
C ASP A 54 -11.67 2.97 1.14
N ARG A 55 -10.50 2.44 0.76
CA ARG A 55 -9.32 2.54 1.62
C ARG A 55 -8.63 3.88 1.42
N ALA A 56 -8.50 4.66 2.49
CA ALA A 56 -7.89 5.98 2.44
C ALA A 56 -6.38 5.86 2.15
N THR A 57 -5.86 6.61 1.17
CA THR A 57 -4.41 6.68 0.87
C THR A 57 -3.57 6.99 2.12
N GLY A 58 -4.12 7.72 3.10
CA GLY A 58 -3.49 7.95 4.39
C GLY A 58 -3.21 6.68 5.20
N GLN A 59 -4.10 5.68 5.17
CA GLN A 59 -3.88 4.40 5.87
C GLN A 59 -2.71 3.62 5.26
N LEU A 60 -2.59 3.64 3.93
CA LEU A 60 -1.44 3.03 3.25
C LEU A 60 -0.14 3.70 3.68
N LEU A 61 -0.09 5.03 3.61
CA LEU A 61 1.11 5.78 3.98
C LEU A 61 1.49 5.52 5.45
N TYR A 62 0.51 5.48 6.36
CA TYR A 62 0.74 5.19 7.77
C TYR A 62 1.24 3.75 8.01
N THR A 63 0.65 2.77 7.31
CA THR A 63 1.10 1.37 7.36
C THR A 63 2.54 1.24 6.90
N ILE A 64 2.89 1.89 5.78
CA ILE A 64 4.26 1.84 5.28
C ILE A 64 5.20 2.56 6.24
N HIS A 65 4.82 3.71 6.82
CA HIS A 65 5.61 4.40 7.82
C HIS A 65 5.98 3.47 8.99
N ILE A 66 4.98 2.84 9.62
CA ILE A 66 5.20 1.93 10.76
C ILE A 66 6.09 0.75 10.35
N LEU A 67 5.83 0.16 9.19
CA LEU A 67 6.51 -1.06 8.77
C LEU A 67 7.89 -0.83 8.14
N THR A 68 8.26 0.41 7.83
CA THR A 68 9.56 0.74 7.23
C THR A 68 10.48 1.53 8.16
N HIS A 69 9.96 2.05 9.29
CA HIS A 69 10.75 2.73 10.30
C HIS A 69 11.85 1.81 10.89
N SER A 70 12.93 2.41 11.37
CA SER A 70 14.07 1.71 11.99
C SER A 70 13.65 0.80 13.15
N ASP A 71 12.60 1.21 13.88
CA ASP A 71 12.04 0.54 15.05
C ASP A 71 10.84 -0.36 14.68
N SER A 72 10.67 -0.67 13.39
CA SER A 72 9.55 -1.50 12.94
C SER A 72 9.59 -2.88 13.60
N PRO A 73 8.42 -3.46 13.93
CA PRO A 73 8.32 -4.83 14.41
C PRO A 73 8.98 -5.79 13.43
N LYS A 74 9.78 -6.72 13.97
CA LYS A 74 10.49 -7.73 13.18
C LYS A 74 9.80 -9.09 13.19
N ASP A 75 8.92 -9.33 14.16
CA ASP A 75 8.21 -10.59 14.25
C ASP A 75 7.06 -10.61 13.25
N LYS A 76 6.91 -11.76 12.59
CA LYS A 76 5.95 -11.94 11.50
C LYS A 76 4.51 -11.78 11.98
N ASN A 77 4.20 -12.21 13.20
CA ASN A 77 2.83 -12.20 13.72
C ASN A 77 2.35 -10.78 14.00
N THR A 78 3.15 -9.95 14.65
CA THR A 78 2.83 -8.54 14.89
C THR A 78 2.76 -7.75 13.59
N ILE A 79 3.65 -8.03 12.62
CA ILE A 79 3.55 -7.40 11.28
C ILE A 79 2.20 -7.75 10.65
N GLU A 80 1.78 -9.01 10.70
CA GLU A 80 0.50 -9.44 10.15
C GLU A 80 -0.68 -8.79 10.87
N SER A 81 -0.67 -8.75 12.21
CA SER A 81 -1.73 -8.08 12.99
C SER A 81 -1.80 -6.57 12.71
N ILE A 82 -0.66 -5.90 12.53
CA ILE A 82 -0.63 -4.47 12.16
C ILE A 82 -1.23 -4.28 10.76
N LYS A 83 -0.86 -5.15 9.81
CA LYS A 83 -1.46 -5.13 8.47
C LYS A 83 -2.97 -5.37 8.54
N GLU A 84 -3.43 -6.36 9.29
CA GLU A 84 -4.85 -6.66 9.46
C GLU A 84 -5.63 -5.46 10.03
N ILE A 85 -5.07 -4.75 11.02
CA ILE A 85 -5.71 -3.57 11.61
C ILE A 85 -5.73 -2.39 10.65
N LEU A 86 -4.60 -2.08 10.01
CA LEU A 86 -4.44 -0.86 9.22
C LEU A 86 -4.94 -0.99 7.79
N LEU A 87 -4.98 -2.20 7.24
CA LEU A 87 -5.54 -2.51 5.92
C LEU A 87 -7.01 -2.93 5.99
N LYS A 88 -7.60 -2.99 7.20
CA LYS A 88 -9.03 -3.20 7.36
C LYS A 88 -9.78 -2.04 6.70
N SER A 89 -10.77 -2.37 5.88
CA SER A 89 -11.72 -1.38 5.40
C SER A 89 -12.43 -0.76 6.61
N LEU A 90 -12.39 0.57 6.72
CA LEU A 90 -13.14 1.32 7.76
C LEU A 90 -14.62 1.50 7.38
N SER A 91 -15.10 0.78 6.38
CA SER A 91 -16.50 0.78 5.99
C SER A 91 -17.37 0.32 7.16
N GLU A 92 -18.12 1.26 7.73
CA GLU A 92 -19.40 1.01 8.40
C GLU A 92 -20.44 0.51 7.40
#